data_AF-A0A149U093-F1
#
_entry.id   AF-A0A149U093-F1
#
_cell.length_a   1.000
_cell.length_b   1.000
_cell.length_c   1.000
_cell.angle_alpha   90.00
_cell.angle_beta   90.00
_cell.angle_gamma   90.00
#
_symmetry.space_group_name_H-M   'P 1'
#
loop_
_entity.id
_entity.type
_entity.pdbx_description
1 polymer ?
#
loop_
_entity_poly.entity_id
_entity_poly.type
_entity_poly.pdbx_seq_one_letter_code
_entity_poly.pdbx_strand_id
1 'polypeptide(L)'
;MGLKKATGEYIIFLDDDDVFDIHMLEKAYTEAKCKNSDIHVFRSYEIFDDGTNYPMEWSINKDSLPEKEPFSCYDVKGNVFDIFVWWCWDKLFKRNKIIENGILFQEIRTSNDLFFCCANYFLAERVSVTDDVLAYHNMTREGSLSNTRHLSYKCCVEAVRKLRDFLIERELYDHFKNDFFNYLILFFDWHLQTINVDFFENLREEMRKFIRESGMDGFQFDSADKTLKYELIMSGSVKDYQDVISQERKMNIMEMKKKLREKEKEVSDKDDEISILHHELQVLHEKINSLSEMNARLLEDNNKTMHSLNNIAHSRTWKITYPVRYVGSTIKKIIK
;
A
#
# COMPACT_ATOMS: atom_id res chain seq x y z
N MET A 1 -18.35 17.12 14.48
CA MET A 1 -18.34 18.59 14.22
C MET A 1 -17.75 18.96 12.85
N GLY A 2 -16.61 18.38 12.42
CA GLY A 2 -15.94 18.73 11.16
C GLY A 2 -16.80 18.57 9.89
N LEU A 3 -17.50 17.44 9.74
CA LEU A 3 -18.37 17.16 8.59
C LEU A 3 -19.41 18.26 8.30
N LYS A 4 -19.98 18.89 9.34
CA LYS A 4 -20.96 19.97 9.18
C LYS A 4 -20.35 21.27 8.64
N LYS A 5 -19.04 21.49 8.86
CA LYS A 5 -18.31 22.69 8.44
C LYS A 5 -17.60 22.51 7.09
N ALA A 6 -17.35 21.27 6.67
CA ALA A 6 -16.66 20.98 5.43
C ALA A 6 -17.44 21.49 4.22
N THR A 7 -16.73 22.14 3.29
CA THR A 7 -17.28 22.69 2.03
C THR A 7 -16.59 22.15 0.77
N GLY A 8 -15.51 21.37 0.93
CA GLY A 8 -14.79 20.76 -0.19
C GLY A 8 -15.64 19.77 -0.97
N GLU A 9 -15.31 19.54 -2.24
CA GLU A 9 -16.01 18.56 -3.09
C GLU A 9 -15.89 17.13 -2.52
N TYR A 10 -14.73 16.84 -1.94
CA TYR A 10 -14.43 15.60 -1.23
C TYR A 10 -14.06 15.88 0.23
N ILE A 11 -14.20 14.86 1.06
CA ILE A 11 -13.88 14.86 2.49
C ILE A 11 -12.97 13.68 2.79
N ILE A 12 -11.92 13.95 3.57
CA ILE A 12 -11.06 12.94 4.19
C ILE A 12 -11.04 13.19 5.70
N PHE A 13 -10.94 12.12 6.48
CA PHE A 13 -10.83 12.18 7.93
C PHE A 13 -9.39 11.78 8.28
N LEU A 14 -8.65 12.66 8.96
CA LEU A 14 -7.24 12.40 9.27
C LEU A 14 -7.08 12.38 10.79
N ASP A 15 -6.45 11.32 11.30
CA ASP A 15 -6.13 11.21 12.72
C ASP A 15 -4.91 12.08 13.04
N ASP A 16 -4.85 12.58 14.29
CA ASP A 16 -3.86 13.59 14.69
C ASP A 16 -2.47 12.99 15.01
N ASP A 17 -2.38 11.67 15.09
CA ASP A 17 -1.15 10.90 15.29
C ASP A 17 -0.58 10.29 14.01
N ASP A 18 -1.29 10.36 12.90
CA ASP A 18 -0.83 9.82 11.64
C ASP A 18 0.01 10.83 10.84
N VAL A 19 0.86 10.29 9.96
CA VAL A 19 1.67 11.07 9.03
C VAL A 19 1.14 10.86 7.61
N PHE A 20 1.16 11.89 6.77
CA PHE A 20 0.61 11.85 5.42
C PHE A 20 1.63 12.32 4.39
N ASP A 21 1.60 11.71 3.21
CA ASP A 21 2.41 12.16 2.07
C ASP A 21 2.07 13.63 1.74
N ILE A 22 3.09 14.44 1.48
CA ILE A 22 2.90 15.89 1.23
C ILE A 22 2.05 16.16 -0.02
N HIS A 23 1.97 15.19 -0.94
CA HIS A 23 1.12 15.23 -2.14
C HIS A 23 -0.14 14.37 -2.01
N MET A 24 -0.46 13.80 -0.83
CA MET A 24 -1.63 12.93 -0.62
C MET A 24 -2.91 13.55 -1.18
N LEU A 25 -3.24 14.77 -0.76
CA LEU A 25 -4.48 15.42 -1.18
C LEU A 25 -4.52 15.68 -2.68
N GLU A 26 -3.39 16.08 -3.28
CA GLU A 26 -3.28 16.33 -4.72
C GLU A 26 -3.50 15.04 -5.53
N LYS A 27 -2.77 13.97 -5.18
CA LYS A 27 -2.86 12.66 -5.84
C LYS A 27 -4.24 12.05 -5.68
N ALA A 28 -4.74 11.93 -4.44
CA ALA A 28 -6.03 11.32 -4.15
C ALA A 28 -7.19 12.10 -4.79
N TYR A 29 -7.17 13.43 -4.75
CA TYR A 29 -8.20 14.24 -5.41
C TYR A 29 -8.13 14.11 -6.93
N THR A 30 -6.95 14.13 -7.53
CA THR A 30 -6.78 14.00 -8.98
C THR A 30 -7.33 12.67 -9.48
N GLU A 31 -6.99 11.58 -8.82
CA GLU A 31 -7.51 10.23 -9.12
C GLU A 31 -9.04 10.17 -8.96
N ALA A 32 -9.56 10.62 -7.80
CA ALA A 32 -10.99 10.62 -7.52
C ALA A 32 -11.77 11.46 -8.55
N LYS A 33 -11.23 12.62 -8.95
CA LYS A 33 -11.87 13.50 -9.92
C LYS A 33 -11.82 12.92 -11.33
N CYS A 34 -10.68 12.38 -11.76
CA CYS A 34 -10.48 11.74 -13.05
C CYS A 34 -11.44 10.57 -13.24
N LYS A 35 -11.57 9.72 -12.22
CA LYS A 35 -12.46 8.56 -12.21
C LYS A 35 -13.89 8.91 -11.79
N ASN A 36 -14.20 10.16 -11.45
CA ASN A 36 -15.47 10.62 -10.90
C ASN A 36 -15.97 9.71 -9.76
N SER A 37 -15.07 9.39 -8.83
CA SER A 37 -15.31 8.43 -7.75
C SER A 37 -16.22 9.03 -6.67
N ASP A 38 -17.11 8.22 -6.14
CA ASP A 38 -17.82 8.50 -4.88
C ASP A 38 -16.91 8.23 -3.68
N ILE A 39 -16.05 7.22 -3.79
CA ILE A 39 -15.02 6.89 -2.81
C ILE A 39 -13.72 6.56 -3.55
N HIS A 40 -12.62 7.15 -3.12
CA HIS A 40 -11.27 6.79 -3.57
C HIS A 40 -10.45 6.29 -2.39
N VAL A 41 -9.89 5.10 -2.50
CA VAL A 41 -9.10 4.44 -1.44
C VAL A 41 -7.64 4.36 -1.89
N PHE A 42 -6.71 4.60 -0.98
CA PHE A 42 -5.27 4.53 -1.24
C PHE A 42 -4.56 3.66 -0.21
N ARG A 43 -3.28 3.33 -0.46
CA ARG A 43 -2.50 2.45 0.41
C ARG A 43 -1.92 3.20 1.60
N SER A 44 -1.58 2.41 2.62
CA SER A 44 -1.05 2.90 3.89
C SER A 44 0.09 2.04 4.39
N TYR A 45 1.01 2.66 5.13
CA TYR A 45 2.10 1.98 5.82
C TYR A 45 1.91 2.11 7.33
N GLU A 46 2.41 1.14 8.09
CA GLU A 46 2.70 1.30 9.51
C GLU A 46 4.10 1.91 9.65
N ILE A 47 4.28 2.87 10.56
CA ILE A 47 5.57 3.49 10.88
C ILE A 47 5.89 3.35 12.37
N PHE A 48 7.19 3.23 12.68
CA PHE A 48 7.73 3.10 14.03
C PHE A 48 8.78 4.19 14.30
N ASP A 49 8.99 4.53 15.57
CA ASP A 49 9.96 5.56 16.01
C ASP A 49 11.41 5.31 15.56
N ASP A 50 11.78 4.05 15.30
CA ASP A 50 13.11 3.69 14.78
C ASP A 50 13.27 3.97 13.28
N GLY A 51 12.24 4.54 12.64
CA GLY A 51 12.20 4.85 11.22
C GLY A 51 11.81 3.67 10.33
N THR A 52 11.53 2.49 10.91
CA THR A 52 11.04 1.35 10.13
C THR A 52 9.61 1.59 9.67
N ASN A 53 9.32 1.10 8.47
CA ASN A 53 7.99 1.17 7.88
C ASN A 53 7.61 -0.16 7.23
N TYR A 54 6.32 -0.50 7.33
CA TYR A 54 5.80 -1.76 6.81
C TYR A 54 4.56 -1.52 5.97
N PRO A 55 4.50 -2.06 4.73
CA PRO A 55 3.32 -1.94 3.91
C PRO A 55 2.12 -2.66 4.53
N MET A 56 1.00 -1.97 4.65
CA MET A 56 -0.27 -2.58 5.03
C MET A 56 -0.92 -3.17 3.78
N GLU A 57 -0.30 -4.17 3.14
CA GLU A 57 -0.83 -4.79 1.91
C GLU A 57 -2.25 -5.38 2.10
N TRP A 58 -2.58 -5.73 3.34
CA TRP A 58 -3.90 -6.22 3.75
C TRP A 58 -4.97 -5.12 3.89
N SER A 59 -4.61 -3.83 3.81
CA SER A 59 -5.57 -2.69 3.86
C SER A 59 -6.56 -2.67 2.69
N ILE A 60 -6.11 -3.14 1.51
CA ILE A 60 -6.93 -3.35 0.32
C ILE A 60 -6.62 -4.75 -0.21
N ASN A 61 -7.61 -5.62 -0.16
CA ASN A 61 -7.49 -7.00 -0.63
C ASN A 61 -7.55 -7.03 -2.17
N LYS A 62 -6.38 -7.18 -2.81
CA LYS A 62 -6.25 -7.17 -4.27
C LYS A 62 -7.00 -8.30 -4.95
N ASP A 63 -7.10 -9.46 -4.31
CA ASP A 63 -7.74 -10.64 -4.89
C ASP A 63 -9.27 -10.47 -4.98
N SER A 64 -9.84 -9.60 -4.14
CA SER A 64 -11.25 -9.23 -4.17
C SER A 64 -11.58 -8.07 -5.12
N LEU A 65 -10.57 -7.35 -5.61
CA LEU A 65 -10.81 -6.21 -6.51
C LEU A 65 -11.38 -6.69 -7.85
N PRO A 66 -12.46 -6.06 -8.35
CA PRO A 66 -12.94 -6.30 -9.70
C PRO A 66 -11.96 -5.76 -10.75
N GLU A 67 -11.99 -6.36 -11.94
CA GLU A 67 -11.27 -5.82 -13.12
C GLU A 67 -11.83 -4.49 -13.60
N LYS A 68 -13.11 -4.22 -13.29
CA LYS A 68 -13.79 -2.97 -13.58
C LYS A 68 -13.36 -1.90 -12.58
N GLU A 69 -12.98 -0.73 -13.06
CA GLU A 69 -12.75 0.46 -12.23
C GLU A 69 -13.33 1.72 -12.92
N PRO A 70 -14.11 2.56 -12.22
CA PRO A 70 -14.57 2.38 -10.85
C PRO A 70 -15.67 1.30 -10.73
N PHE A 71 -15.79 0.74 -9.53
CA PHE A 71 -16.69 -0.37 -9.22
C PHE A 71 -17.68 -0.03 -8.10
N SER A 72 -18.67 -0.88 -7.89
CA SER A 72 -19.61 -0.84 -6.76
C SER A 72 -19.45 -2.10 -5.91
N CYS A 73 -20.09 -2.14 -4.74
CA CYS A 73 -20.08 -3.32 -3.88
C CYS A 73 -20.58 -4.60 -4.58
N TYR A 74 -21.42 -4.49 -5.62
CA TYR A 74 -21.93 -5.62 -6.41
C TYR A 74 -20.93 -6.19 -7.41
N ASP A 75 -19.85 -5.47 -7.72
CA ASP A 75 -18.83 -5.93 -8.66
C ASP A 75 -17.75 -6.78 -7.95
N VAL A 76 -17.69 -6.77 -6.61
CA VAL A 76 -16.63 -7.38 -5.81
C VAL A 76 -16.64 -8.90 -5.91
N LYS A 77 -15.45 -9.50 -5.98
CA LYS A 77 -15.26 -10.96 -5.97
C LYS A 77 -15.11 -11.45 -4.53
N GLY A 78 -15.88 -12.48 -4.17
CA GLY A 78 -15.87 -13.04 -2.81
C GLY A 78 -16.68 -12.20 -1.83
N ASN A 79 -16.22 -12.14 -0.57
CA ASN A 79 -16.92 -11.41 0.48
C ASN A 79 -16.70 -9.90 0.35
N VAL A 80 -17.79 -9.15 0.19
CA VAL A 80 -17.78 -7.69 0.00
C VAL A 80 -17.18 -6.91 1.19
N PHE A 81 -17.15 -7.50 2.38
CA PHE A 81 -16.58 -6.90 3.58
C PHE A 81 -15.07 -7.09 3.72
N ASP A 82 -14.48 -8.02 2.95
CA ASP A 82 -13.06 -8.38 3.05
C ASP A 82 -12.18 -7.55 2.09
N ILE A 83 -12.80 -6.65 1.30
CA ILE A 83 -12.10 -5.83 0.29
C ILE A 83 -11.26 -4.70 0.89
N PHE A 84 -11.70 -4.12 2.01
CA PHE A 84 -11.03 -3.00 2.69
C PHE A 84 -11.04 -3.20 4.19
N VAL A 85 -10.14 -2.50 4.87
CA VAL A 85 -10.30 -2.25 6.30
C VAL A 85 -11.21 -1.03 6.50
N TRP A 86 -12.11 -1.12 7.47
CA TRP A 86 -13.22 -0.18 7.66
C TRP A 86 -12.90 1.04 8.55
N TRP A 87 -11.68 1.55 8.47
CA TRP A 87 -11.30 2.89 8.95
C TRP A 87 -11.48 3.93 7.84
N CYS A 88 -11.45 5.21 8.19
CA CYS A 88 -11.81 6.28 7.26
C CYS A 88 -10.63 7.17 6.83
N TRP A 89 -9.42 6.96 7.36
CA TRP A 89 -8.24 7.80 7.10
C TRP A 89 -7.47 7.52 5.82
N ASP A 90 -7.73 6.39 5.16
CA ASP A 90 -7.20 6.04 3.84
C ASP A 90 -8.23 6.21 2.70
N LYS A 91 -9.33 6.95 2.96
CA LYS A 91 -10.45 7.11 2.03
C LYS A 91 -10.85 8.55 1.84
N LEU A 92 -10.96 8.95 0.57
CA LEU A 92 -11.53 10.21 0.15
C LEU A 92 -13.00 10.00 -0.27
N PHE A 93 -13.93 10.64 0.41
CA PHE A 93 -15.37 10.50 0.21
C PHE A 93 -15.97 11.71 -0.50
N LYS A 94 -16.79 11.51 -1.53
CA LYS A 94 -17.50 12.59 -2.21
C LYS A 94 -18.55 13.19 -1.27
N ARG A 95 -18.38 14.48 -0.93
CA ARG A 95 -19.16 15.15 0.12
C ARG A 95 -20.67 15.09 -0.11
N ASN A 96 -21.10 15.34 -1.35
CA ASN A 96 -22.53 15.37 -1.65
C ASN A 96 -23.19 14.01 -1.44
N LYS A 97 -22.48 12.89 -1.70
CA LYS A 97 -22.98 11.54 -1.43
C LYS A 97 -23.18 11.30 0.07
N ILE A 98 -22.26 11.75 0.92
CA ILE A 98 -22.43 11.66 2.38
C ILE A 98 -23.70 12.41 2.84
N ILE A 99 -23.90 13.62 2.32
CA ILE A 99 -25.01 14.50 2.71
C ILE A 99 -26.35 13.96 2.20
N GLU A 100 -26.43 13.57 0.93
CA GLU A 100 -27.62 13.01 0.29
C GLU A 100 -28.08 11.73 1.01
N ASN A 101 -27.13 10.89 1.41
CA ASN A 101 -27.43 9.65 2.12
C ASN A 101 -27.71 9.82 3.61
N GLY A 102 -27.39 10.98 4.19
CA GLY A 102 -27.59 11.27 5.62
C GLY A 102 -26.71 10.44 6.56
N ILE A 103 -25.55 9.97 6.10
CA ILE A 103 -24.66 9.11 6.89
C ILE A 103 -23.79 9.95 7.84
N LEU A 104 -23.79 9.58 9.12
CA LEU A 104 -23.01 10.21 10.18
C LEU A 104 -22.27 9.14 11.00
N PHE A 105 -21.16 9.52 11.62
CA PHE A 105 -20.49 8.68 12.61
C PHE A 105 -21.43 8.35 13.77
N GLN A 106 -21.28 7.16 14.32
CA GLN A 106 -21.92 6.81 15.57
C GLN A 106 -21.30 7.62 16.72
N GLU A 107 -22.13 8.08 17.65
CA GLU A 107 -21.70 8.73 18.90
C GLU A 107 -21.23 7.65 19.91
N ILE A 108 -20.27 6.83 19.49
CA ILE A 108 -19.61 5.79 20.28
C ILE A 108 -18.11 6.06 20.31
N ARG A 109 -17.44 5.61 21.37
CA ARG A 109 -16.05 5.98 21.65
C ARG A 109 -15.02 5.32 20.72
N THR A 110 -15.28 4.08 20.30
CA THR A 110 -14.38 3.27 19.46
C THR A 110 -15.19 2.53 18.40
N SER A 111 -14.55 2.13 17.30
CA SER A 111 -15.20 1.39 16.19
C SER A 111 -16.33 2.17 15.49
N ASN A 112 -16.41 3.49 15.68
CA ASN A 112 -17.40 4.37 15.03
C ASN A 112 -17.19 4.49 13.52
N ASP A 113 -15.95 4.30 13.05
CA ASP A 113 -15.60 4.30 11.63
C ASP A 113 -16.32 3.20 10.85
N LEU A 114 -16.48 2.01 11.45
CA LEU A 114 -17.03 0.84 10.78
C LEU A 114 -18.35 1.17 10.08
N PHE A 115 -19.33 1.70 10.81
CA PHE A 115 -20.62 2.04 10.25
C PHE A 115 -20.51 3.14 9.19
N PHE A 116 -19.78 4.22 9.47
CA PHE A 116 -19.66 5.34 8.54
C PHE A 116 -19.05 4.90 7.22
N CYS A 117 -17.94 4.17 7.29
CA CYS A 117 -17.19 3.72 6.13
C CYS A 117 -17.98 2.66 5.33
N CYS A 118 -18.53 1.62 5.98
CA CYS A 118 -19.36 0.63 5.29
C CYS A 118 -20.61 1.25 4.67
N ALA A 119 -21.36 2.08 5.41
CA ALA A 119 -22.62 2.62 4.90
C ALA A 119 -22.42 3.52 3.67
N ASN A 120 -21.36 4.33 3.64
CA ASN A 120 -21.02 5.09 2.44
C ASN A 120 -20.57 4.17 1.29
N TYR A 121 -19.81 3.11 1.59
CA TYR A 121 -19.34 2.16 0.59
C TYR A 121 -20.47 1.37 -0.08
N PHE A 122 -21.43 0.85 0.70
CA PHE A 122 -22.58 0.11 0.16
C PHE A 122 -23.52 0.98 -0.69
N LEU A 123 -23.50 2.30 -0.53
CA LEU A 123 -24.28 3.25 -1.33
C LEU A 123 -23.47 3.89 -2.47
N ALA A 124 -22.17 3.58 -2.55
CA ALA A 124 -21.30 4.14 -3.59
C ALA A 124 -21.47 3.35 -4.90
N GLU A 125 -21.68 4.07 -5.99
CA GLU A 125 -21.74 3.46 -7.33
C GLU A 125 -20.35 3.43 -7.99
N ARG A 126 -19.43 4.28 -7.52
CA ARG A 126 -18.12 4.51 -8.12
C ARG A 126 -17.02 4.53 -7.06
N VAL A 127 -16.50 3.36 -6.73
CA VAL A 127 -15.33 3.15 -5.88
C VAL A 127 -14.11 2.95 -6.76
N SER A 128 -13.02 3.61 -6.41
CA SER A 128 -11.73 3.50 -7.10
C SER A 128 -10.61 3.31 -6.09
N VAL A 129 -9.51 2.73 -6.53
CA VAL A 129 -8.36 2.47 -5.68
C VAL A 129 -7.07 2.95 -6.35
N THR A 130 -6.04 3.21 -5.56
CA THR A 130 -4.66 3.35 -6.03
C THR A 130 -3.73 2.54 -5.14
N ASP A 131 -2.64 2.04 -5.72
CA ASP A 131 -1.56 1.40 -4.96
C ASP A 131 -0.56 2.42 -4.39
N ASP A 132 -0.76 3.72 -4.64
CA ASP A 132 0.04 4.77 -4.02
C ASP A 132 -0.13 4.75 -2.50
N VAL A 133 0.99 4.75 -1.79
CA VAL A 133 1.05 4.86 -0.32
C VAL A 133 1.00 6.32 0.04
N LEU A 134 -0.10 6.77 0.65
CA LEU A 134 -0.32 8.19 0.96
C LEU A 134 -0.55 8.48 2.46
N ALA A 135 -0.77 7.45 3.27
CA ALA A 135 -0.90 7.56 4.73
C ALA A 135 0.06 6.62 5.46
N TYR A 136 0.50 7.06 6.64
CA TYR A 136 1.48 6.40 7.49
C TYR A 136 0.95 6.36 8.92
N HIS A 137 0.46 5.20 9.34
CA HIS A 137 -0.11 4.98 10.65
C HIS A 137 0.98 4.82 11.71
N ASN A 138 0.94 5.68 12.73
CA ASN A 138 1.99 5.70 13.76
C ASN A 138 1.75 4.68 14.87
N MET A 139 2.60 3.65 14.93
CA MET A 139 2.43 2.51 15.84
C MET A 139 3.03 2.71 17.24
N THR A 140 3.86 3.73 17.45
CA THR A 140 4.69 3.88 18.67
C THR A 140 4.15 4.86 19.70
N ARG A 141 3.01 5.52 19.45
CA ARG A 141 2.44 6.49 20.39
C ARG A 141 1.84 5.82 21.63
N GLU A 142 2.37 6.15 22.80
CA GLU A 142 1.75 5.82 24.09
C GLU A 142 0.39 6.51 24.22
N GLY A 143 -0.66 5.75 24.57
CA GLY A 143 -2.00 6.28 24.82
C GLY A 143 -3.02 6.16 23.68
N SER A 144 -2.72 5.39 22.62
CA SER A 144 -3.71 5.09 21.58
C SER A 144 -5.02 4.56 22.18
N LEU A 145 -6.17 4.90 21.56
CA LEU A 145 -7.50 4.48 22.02
C LEU A 145 -7.60 2.95 22.20
N SER A 146 -6.77 2.21 21.47
CA SER A 146 -6.55 0.77 21.61
C SER A 146 -6.20 0.33 23.04
N ASN A 147 -5.36 1.10 23.76
CA ASN A 147 -4.92 0.78 25.12
C ASN A 147 -6.03 0.94 26.18
N THR A 148 -7.13 1.59 25.82
CA THR A 148 -8.26 1.86 26.73
C THR A 148 -9.57 1.26 26.21
N ARG A 149 -9.51 0.28 25.29
CA ARG A 149 -10.68 -0.42 24.74
C ARG A 149 -11.57 -1.06 25.79
N HIS A 150 -11.02 -1.43 26.94
CA HIS A 150 -11.80 -1.98 28.05
C HIS A 150 -12.89 -1.01 28.56
N LEU A 151 -12.69 0.31 28.43
CA LEU A 151 -13.70 1.33 28.78
C LEU A 151 -14.87 1.39 27.78
N SER A 152 -14.75 0.77 26.62
CA SER A 152 -15.71 0.82 25.52
C SER A 152 -15.92 -0.54 24.86
N TYR A 153 -15.81 -1.62 25.64
CA TYR A 153 -15.83 -2.99 25.12
C TYR A 153 -17.08 -3.31 24.28
N LYS A 154 -18.24 -2.71 24.59
CA LYS A 154 -19.49 -2.91 23.84
C LYS A 154 -19.55 -2.22 22.49
N CYS A 155 -18.71 -1.21 22.25
CA CYS A 155 -18.85 -0.36 21.06
C CYS A 155 -18.69 -1.12 19.75
N CYS A 156 -17.91 -2.21 19.71
CA CYS A 156 -17.83 -3.04 18.51
C CYS A 156 -19.16 -3.73 18.17
N VAL A 157 -19.89 -4.22 19.19
CA VAL A 157 -21.23 -4.82 19.03
C VAL A 157 -22.25 -3.75 18.63
N GLU A 158 -22.15 -2.54 19.20
CA GLU A 158 -22.99 -1.40 18.81
C GLU A 158 -22.74 -0.95 17.36
N ALA A 159 -21.48 -1.02 16.90
CA ALA A 159 -21.10 -0.68 15.53
C ALA A 159 -21.69 -1.66 14.51
N VAL A 160 -21.51 -2.97 14.71
CA VAL A 160 -22.08 -3.98 13.81
C VAL A 160 -23.60 -4.04 13.86
N ARG A 161 -24.22 -3.73 15.02
CA ARG A 161 -25.68 -3.61 15.12
C ARG A 161 -26.20 -2.48 14.24
N LYS A 162 -25.58 -1.29 14.33
CA LYS A 162 -25.97 -0.16 13.49
C LYS A 162 -25.78 -0.44 12.00
N LEU A 163 -24.69 -1.13 11.64
CA LEU A 163 -24.44 -1.57 10.27
C LEU A 163 -25.50 -2.57 9.78
N ARG A 164 -25.81 -3.62 10.57
CA ARG A 164 -26.87 -4.59 10.23
C ARG A 164 -28.22 -3.90 10.02
N ASP A 165 -28.61 -3.04 10.96
CA ASP A 165 -29.89 -2.36 10.90
C ASP A 165 -29.96 -1.43 9.67
N PHE A 166 -28.86 -0.79 9.29
CA PHE A 166 -28.75 -0.02 8.05
C PHE A 166 -28.89 -0.90 6.80
N LEU A 167 -28.23 -2.06 6.76
CA LEU A 167 -28.36 -2.99 5.63
C LEU A 167 -29.81 -3.46 5.47
N ILE A 168 -30.53 -3.68 6.58
CA ILE A 168 -31.95 -4.03 6.56
C ILE A 168 -32.79 -2.85 6.06
N GLU A 169 -32.57 -1.65 6.61
CA GLU A 169 -33.29 -0.42 6.24
C GLU A 169 -33.13 -0.08 4.74
N ARG A 170 -31.96 -0.38 4.16
CA ARG A 170 -31.66 -0.14 2.75
C ARG A 170 -31.96 -1.33 1.84
N GLU A 171 -32.59 -2.38 2.35
CA GLU A 171 -32.93 -3.60 1.59
C GLU A 171 -31.70 -4.31 0.98
N LEU A 172 -30.53 -4.13 1.60
CA LEU A 172 -29.25 -4.73 1.19
C LEU A 172 -28.95 -6.02 1.96
N TYR A 173 -29.56 -6.21 3.12
CA TYR A 173 -29.20 -7.28 4.06
C TYR A 173 -29.36 -8.67 3.44
N ASP A 174 -30.46 -8.96 2.75
CA ASP A 174 -30.69 -10.29 2.18
C ASP A 174 -29.64 -10.69 1.14
N HIS A 175 -29.12 -9.71 0.39
CA HIS A 175 -28.08 -9.94 -0.60
C HIS A 175 -26.71 -10.18 0.06
N PHE A 176 -26.35 -9.39 1.07
CA PHE A 176 -25.03 -9.42 1.70
C PHE A 176 -24.99 -10.16 3.06
N LYS A 177 -26.05 -10.91 3.42
CA LYS A 177 -26.18 -11.56 4.73
C LYS A 177 -25.03 -12.52 5.02
N ASN A 178 -24.68 -13.36 4.05
CA ASN A 178 -23.64 -14.36 4.21
C ASN A 178 -22.26 -13.70 4.38
N ASP A 179 -21.98 -12.68 3.57
CA ASP A 179 -20.78 -11.85 3.65
C ASP A 179 -20.67 -11.16 5.00
N PHE A 180 -21.78 -10.58 5.48
CA PHE A 180 -21.88 -9.95 6.80
C PHE A 180 -21.58 -10.95 7.92
N PHE A 181 -22.14 -12.17 7.88
CA PHE A 181 -21.86 -13.19 8.89
C PHE A 181 -20.41 -13.67 8.89
N ASN A 182 -19.82 -13.89 7.70
CA ASN A 182 -18.43 -14.27 7.58
C ASN A 182 -17.49 -13.16 8.11
N TYR A 183 -17.79 -11.90 7.84
CA TYR A 183 -17.05 -10.75 8.37
C TYR A 183 -17.22 -10.60 9.87
N LEU A 184 -18.46 -10.70 10.36
CA LEU A 184 -18.82 -10.50 11.76
C LEU A 184 -18.01 -11.37 12.71
N ILE A 185 -17.79 -12.64 12.36
CA ILE A 185 -17.04 -13.56 13.22
C ILE A 185 -15.56 -13.21 13.27
N LEU A 186 -14.95 -12.81 12.15
CA LEU A 186 -13.55 -12.34 12.16
C LEU A 186 -13.41 -11.03 12.95
N PHE A 187 -14.36 -10.11 12.78
CA PHE A 187 -14.41 -8.85 13.51
C PHE A 187 -14.54 -9.07 15.03
N PHE A 188 -15.44 -9.97 15.43
CA PHE A 188 -15.62 -10.33 16.85
C PHE A 188 -14.42 -11.03 17.43
N ASP A 189 -13.84 -12.00 16.71
CA ASP A 189 -12.63 -12.70 17.13
C ASP A 189 -11.48 -11.71 17.36
N TRP A 190 -11.20 -10.81 16.42
CA TRP A 190 -10.16 -9.78 16.60
C TRP A 190 -10.38 -8.91 17.84
N HIS A 191 -11.64 -8.53 18.11
CA HIS A 191 -11.99 -7.76 19.31
C HIS A 191 -11.78 -8.57 20.61
N LEU A 192 -12.06 -9.87 20.61
CA LEU A 192 -11.78 -10.76 21.74
C LEU A 192 -10.28 -11.00 21.95
N GLN A 193 -9.50 -11.07 20.87
CA GLN A 193 -8.04 -11.25 20.95
C GLN A 193 -7.31 -10.01 21.47
N THR A 194 -7.91 -8.82 21.33
CA THR A 194 -7.26 -7.54 21.65
C THR A 194 -7.83 -6.84 22.89
N ILE A 195 -8.88 -7.39 23.50
CA ILE A 195 -9.43 -6.85 24.75
C ILE A 195 -8.63 -7.32 25.97
N ASN A 196 -8.67 -6.54 27.05
CA ASN A 196 -8.17 -6.97 28.34
C ASN A 196 -8.96 -8.21 28.82
N VAL A 197 -8.24 -9.21 29.32
CA VAL A 197 -8.79 -10.48 29.82
C VAL A 197 -9.92 -10.32 30.83
N ASP A 198 -9.87 -9.26 31.66
CA ASP A 198 -10.88 -8.98 32.68
C ASP A 198 -12.27 -8.67 32.09
N PHE A 199 -12.31 -8.22 30.82
CA PHE A 199 -13.54 -7.87 30.10
C PHE A 199 -13.90 -8.85 29.00
N PHE A 200 -13.11 -9.92 28.82
CA PHE A 200 -13.28 -10.90 27.76
C PHE A 200 -14.69 -11.52 27.78
N GLU A 201 -15.11 -12.08 28.91
CA GLU A 201 -16.43 -12.72 29.02
C GLU A 201 -17.57 -11.70 28.93
N ASN A 202 -17.40 -10.48 29.45
CA ASN A 202 -18.40 -9.41 29.29
C ASN A 202 -18.64 -9.07 27.83
N LEU A 203 -17.57 -8.95 27.03
CA LEU A 203 -17.68 -8.69 25.61
C LEU A 203 -18.28 -9.89 24.87
N ARG A 204 -17.78 -11.08 25.16
CA ARG A 204 -18.23 -12.31 24.55
C ARG A 204 -19.73 -12.58 24.76
N GLU A 205 -20.26 -12.27 25.95
CA GLU A 205 -21.70 -12.37 26.21
C GLU A 205 -22.52 -11.42 25.33
N GLU A 206 -22.06 -10.19 25.12
CA GLU A 206 -22.74 -9.24 24.23
C GLU A 206 -22.68 -9.70 22.76
N MET A 207 -21.57 -10.30 22.34
CA MET A 207 -21.43 -10.93 21.01
C MET A 207 -22.38 -12.12 20.85
N ARG A 208 -22.45 -13.03 21.83
CA ARG A 208 -23.37 -14.19 21.84
C ARG A 208 -24.82 -13.75 21.70
N LYS A 209 -25.23 -12.71 22.44
CA LYS A 209 -26.59 -12.14 22.31
C LYS A 209 -26.84 -11.65 20.90
N PHE A 210 -25.92 -10.85 20.34
CA PHE A 210 -26.05 -10.33 18.99
C PHE A 210 -26.09 -11.42 17.91
N ILE A 211 -25.28 -12.47 18.05
CA ILE A 211 -25.26 -13.64 17.15
C ILE A 211 -26.62 -14.35 17.15
N ARG A 212 -27.18 -14.62 18.34
CA ARG A 212 -28.51 -15.24 18.49
C ARG A 212 -29.61 -14.35 17.91
N GLU A 213 -29.59 -13.05 18.21
CA GLU A 213 -30.52 -12.07 17.66
C GLU A 213 -30.46 -11.99 16.13
N SER A 214 -29.28 -12.22 15.54
CA SER A 214 -29.08 -12.14 14.08
C SER A 214 -29.46 -13.44 13.35
N GLY A 215 -29.80 -14.52 14.06
CA GLY A 215 -30.26 -15.78 13.48
C GLY A 215 -29.14 -16.53 12.75
N MET A 216 -27.95 -16.59 13.35
CA MET A 216 -26.78 -17.29 12.79
C MET A 216 -26.75 -18.79 13.11
N ASP A 217 -27.73 -19.30 13.87
CA ASP A 217 -27.80 -20.71 14.23
C ASP A 217 -27.87 -21.61 12.98
N GLY A 218 -26.92 -22.54 12.85
CA GLY A 218 -26.82 -23.45 11.70
C GLY A 218 -26.24 -22.82 10.43
N PHE A 219 -25.73 -21.58 10.49
CA PHE A 219 -25.03 -20.98 9.37
C PHE A 219 -23.75 -21.74 9.01
N GLN A 220 -23.48 -21.90 7.70
CA GLN A 220 -22.28 -22.52 7.18
C GLN A 220 -21.29 -21.44 6.74
N PHE A 221 -20.20 -21.29 7.48
CA PHE A 221 -19.13 -20.34 7.15
C PHE A 221 -18.29 -20.83 5.96
N ASP A 222 -17.64 -19.89 5.27
CA ASP A 222 -16.84 -20.19 4.08
C ASP A 222 -15.50 -20.89 4.38
N SER A 223 -15.12 -21.00 5.66
CA SER A 223 -13.89 -21.65 6.10
C SER A 223 -14.04 -22.35 7.44
N ALA A 224 -13.22 -23.39 7.64
CA ALA A 224 -13.13 -24.10 8.91
C ALA A 224 -12.63 -23.19 10.05
N ASP A 225 -11.78 -22.22 9.73
CA ASP A 225 -11.30 -21.21 10.69
C ASP A 225 -12.45 -20.36 11.25
N LYS A 226 -13.30 -19.80 10.36
CA LYS A 226 -14.48 -19.04 10.78
C LYS A 226 -15.47 -19.90 11.56
N THR A 227 -15.63 -21.17 11.18
CA THR A 227 -16.47 -22.12 11.92
C THR A 227 -15.95 -22.36 13.34
N LEU A 228 -14.64 -22.59 13.50
CA LEU A 228 -14.01 -22.76 14.81
C LEU A 228 -14.15 -21.49 15.67
N LYS A 229 -13.92 -20.30 15.09
CA LYS A 229 -14.09 -19.03 15.80
C LYS A 229 -15.53 -18.82 16.27
N TYR A 230 -16.51 -19.14 15.43
CA TYR A 230 -17.92 -19.11 15.82
C TYR A 230 -18.19 -20.04 17.01
N GLU A 231 -17.72 -21.29 16.95
CA GLU A 231 -17.87 -22.26 18.05
C GLU A 231 -17.19 -21.76 19.33
N LEU A 232 -15.98 -21.23 19.24
CA LEU A 232 -15.29 -20.62 20.37
C LEU A 232 -16.12 -19.47 20.97
N ILE A 233 -16.68 -18.55 20.16
CA ILE A 233 -17.54 -17.46 20.66
C ILE A 233 -18.77 -18.05 21.36
N MET A 234 -19.39 -19.06 20.79
CA MET A 234 -20.66 -19.59 21.30
C MET A 234 -20.51 -20.53 22.50
N SER A 235 -19.46 -21.33 22.60
CA SER A 235 -19.34 -22.38 23.61
C SER A 235 -17.96 -22.56 24.24
N GLY A 236 -16.88 -22.03 23.65
CA GLY A 236 -15.52 -22.17 24.19
C GLY A 236 -15.32 -21.62 25.62
N SER A 237 -14.29 -22.08 26.32
CA SER A 237 -13.79 -21.43 27.54
C SER A 237 -12.73 -20.38 27.21
N VAL A 238 -12.43 -19.47 28.15
CA VAL A 238 -11.28 -18.54 28.03
C VAL A 238 -10.00 -19.31 27.73
N LYS A 239 -9.82 -20.50 28.34
CA LYS A 239 -8.65 -21.35 28.11
C LYS A 239 -8.60 -21.88 26.68
N ASP A 240 -9.72 -22.33 26.14
CA ASP A 240 -9.78 -22.82 24.75
C ASP A 240 -9.37 -21.72 23.77
N TYR A 241 -9.83 -20.49 24.02
CA TYR A 241 -9.39 -19.32 23.27
C TYR A 241 -7.88 -19.07 23.37
N GLN A 242 -7.35 -19.05 24.60
CA GLN A 242 -5.93 -18.83 24.83
C GLN A 242 -5.07 -19.91 24.15
N ASP A 243 -5.53 -21.16 24.15
CA ASP A 243 -4.85 -22.28 23.52
C ASP A 243 -4.85 -22.13 21.99
N VAL A 244 -5.98 -21.78 21.39
CA VAL A 244 -6.10 -21.54 19.93
C VAL A 244 -5.24 -20.36 19.50
N ILE A 245 -5.35 -19.20 20.18
CA ILE A 245 -4.53 -18.02 19.90
C ILE A 245 -3.04 -18.35 20.04
N SER A 246 -2.66 -19.15 21.04
CA SER A 246 -1.26 -19.56 21.24
C SER A 246 -0.77 -20.46 20.11
N GLN A 247 -1.61 -21.35 19.58
CA GLN A 247 -1.27 -22.19 18.44
C GLN A 247 -1.15 -21.37 17.15
N GLU A 248 -2.11 -20.49 16.87
CA GLU A 248 -2.07 -19.57 15.73
C GLU A 248 -0.81 -18.70 15.75
N ARG A 249 -0.49 -18.09 16.89
CA ARG A 249 0.74 -17.29 17.05
C ARG A 249 2.00 -18.12 16.78
N LYS A 250 2.06 -19.37 17.24
CA LYS A 250 3.19 -20.27 16.95
C LYS A 250 3.30 -20.58 15.46
N MET A 251 2.18 -20.84 14.78
CA MET A 251 2.15 -21.08 13.34
C MET A 251 2.57 -19.85 12.55
N ASN A 252 2.06 -18.67 12.90
CA ASN A 252 2.42 -17.39 12.27
C ASN A 252 3.92 -17.10 12.44
N ILE A 253 4.47 -17.29 13.66
CA ILE A 253 5.91 -17.15 13.90
C ILE A 253 6.72 -18.14 13.05
N MET A 254 6.24 -19.38 12.90
CA MET A 254 6.93 -20.39 12.08
C MET A 254 6.93 -20.01 10.60
N GLU A 255 5.82 -19.50 10.07
CA GLU A 255 5.71 -19.02 8.70
C GLU A 255 6.57 -17.76 8.46
N MET A 256 6.51 -16.78 9.37
CA MET A 256 7.37 -15.59 9.30
C MET A 256 8.85 -15.96 9.31
N LYS A 257 9.27 -16.91 10.17
CA LYS A 257 10.64 -17.43 10.17
C LYS A 257 11.02 -18.10 8.85
N LYS A 258 10.07 -18.74 8.15
CA LYS A 258 10.32 -19.33 6.84
C LYS A 258 10.53 -18.23 5.78
N LYS A 259 9.64 -17.25 5.72
CA LYS A 259 9.76 -16.09 4.81
C LYS A 259 11.04 -15.31 5.06
N LEU A 260 11.44 -15.14 6.33
CA LEU A 260 12.70 -14.48 6.69
C LEU A 260 13.91 -15.22 6.11
N ARG A 261 13.97 -16.55 6.25
CA ARG A 261 15.05 -17.36 5.65
C ARG A 261 15.11 -17.25 4.13
N GLU A 262 13.95 -17.20 3.47
CA GLU A 262 13.88 -17.01 2.02
C GLU A 262 14.41 -15.63 1.61
N LYS A 263 14.08 -14.58 2.38
CA LYS A 263 14.58 -13.22 2.15
C LYS A 263 16.06 -13.06 2.47
N GLU A 264 16.57 -13.68 3.54
CA GLU A 264 18.00 -13.72 3.86
C GLU A 264 18.81 -14.35 2.72
N LYS A 265 18.27 -15.41 2.10
CA LYS A 265 18.88 -16.01 0.91
C LYS A 265 18.86 -15.06 -0.29
N GLU A 266 17.73 -14.41 -0.57
CA GLU A 266 17.63 -13.43 -1.67
C GLU A 266 18.62 -12.26 -1.49
N VAL A 267 18.83 -11.80 -0.26
CA VAL A 267 19.82 -10.76 0.07
C VAL A 267 21.23 -11.27 -0.19
N SER A 268 21.57 -12.48 0.27
CA SER A 268 22.87 -13.09 0.01
C SER A 268 23.16 -13.23 -1.49
N ASP A 269 22.17 -13.67 -2.27
CA ASP A 269 22.33 -13.82 -3.72
C ASP A 269 22.57 -12.44 -4.40
N LYS A 270 21.92 -11.37 -3.91
CA LYS A 270 22.16 -10.00 -4.40
C LYS A 270 23.51 -9.43 -3.99
N ASP A 271 24.01 -9.75 -2.80
CA ASP A 271 25.35 -9.33 -2.35
C ASP A 271 26.46 -9.95 -3.22
N ASP A 272 26.27 -11.20 -3.65
CA ASP A 272 27.16 -11.85 -4.61
C ASP A 272 27.12 -11.14 -5.98
N GLU A 273 25.93 -10.78 -6.48
CA GLU A 273 25.76 -10.03 -7.73
C GLU A 273 26.42 -8.63 -7.67
N ILE A 274 26.21 -7.92 -6.56
CA ILE A 274 26.82 -6.61 -6.30
C ILE A 274 28.35 -6.73 -6.30
N SER A 275 28.89 -7.80 -5.73
CA SER A 275 30.34 -8.04 -5.69
C SER A 275 30.92 -8.25 -7.09
N ILE A 276 30.22 -8.99 -7.96
CA ILE A 276 30.60 -9.19 -9.37
C ILE A 276 30.59 -7.85 -10.12
N LEU A 277 29.50 -7.08 -10.00
CA LEU A 277 29.36 -5.77 -10.66
C LEU A 277 30.43 -4.77 -10.21
N HIS A 278 30.79 -4.77 -8.93
CA HIS A 278 31.90 -3.94 -8.42
C HIS A 278 33.23 -4.30 -9.07
N HIS A 279 33.51 -5.60 -9.25
CA HIS A 279 34.72 -6.04 -9.93
C HIS A 279 34.74 -5.61 -11.41
N GLU A 280 33.64 -5.77 -12.12
CA GLU A 280 33.52 -5.33 -13.52
C GLU A 280 33.71 -3.81 -13.67
N LEU A 281 33.14 -3.02 -12.76
CA LEU A 281 33.32 -1.57 -12.70
C LEU A 281 34.78 -1.18 -12.50
N GLN A 282 35.52 -1.87 -11.63
CA GLN A 282 36.96 -1.63 -11.44
C GLN A 282 37.75 -1.90 -12.72
N VAL A 283 37.50 -3.03 -13.38
CA VAL A 283 38.16 -3.38 -14.66
C VAL A 283 37.86 -2.35 -15.75
N LEU A 284 36.62 -1.86 -15.84
CA LEU A 284 36.24 -0.80 -16.77
C LEU A 284 36.95 0.52 -16.44
N HIS A 285 37.05 0.87 -15.15
CA HIS A 285 37.73 2.08 -14.70
C HIS A 285 39.23 2.07 -15.08
N GLU A 286 39.91 0.93 -14.89
CA GLU A 286 41.30 0.74 -15.33
C GLU A 286 41.47 0.89 -16.85
N LYS A 287 40.55 0.32 -17.63
CA LYS A 287 40.55 0.47 -19.10
C LYS A 287 40.35 1.92 -19.53
N ILE A 288 39.44 2.65 -18.89
CA ILE A 288 39.20 4.08 -19.18
C ILE A 288 40.46 4.90 -18.88
N ASN A 289 41.13 4.63 -17.75
CA ASN A 289 42.38 5.32 -17.40
C ASN A 289 43.48 5.04 -18.44
N SER A 290 43.66 3.78 -18.83
CA SER A 290 44.63 3.39 -19.86
C SER A 290 44.35 4.05 -21.22
N LEU A 291 43.08 4.08 -21.65
CA LEU A 291 42.67 4.75 -22.89
C LEU A 291 42.88 6.28 -22.81
N SER A 292 42.64 6.88 -21.65
CA SER A 292 42.85 8.31 -21.43
C SER A 292 44.33 8.68 -21.53
N GLU A 293 45.22 7.87 -20.95
CA GLU A 293 46.67 8.04 -21.11
C GLU A 293 47.12 7.87 -22.57
N MET A 294 46.60 6.87 -23.27
CA MET A 294 46.91 6.65 -24.69
C MET A 294 46.47 7.83 -25.56
N ASN A 295 45.26 8.36 -25.33
CA ASN A 295 44.75 9.54 -26.01
C ASN A 295 45.61 10.78 -25.75
N ALA A 296 46.07 10.99 -24.51
CA ALA A 296 46.97 12.09 -24.18
C ALA A 296 48.29 12.02 -24.96
N ARG A 297 48.88 10.83 -25.08
CA ARG A 297 50.11 10.61 -25.88
C ARG A 297 49.87 10.88 -27.38
N LEU A 298 48.78 10.36 -27.93
CA LEU A 298 48.42 10.59 -29.34
C LEU A 298 48.19 12.06 -29.65
N LEU A 299 47.58 12.82 -28.73
CA LEU A 299 47.43 14.27 -28.86
C LEU A 299 48.77 14.99 -28.89
N GLU A 300 49.72 14.59 -28.03
CA GLU A 300 51.08 15.15 -28.01
C GLU A 300 51.83 14.88 -29.32
N ASP A 301 51.78 13.64 -29.81
CA ASP A 301 52.42 13.24 -31.08
C ASP A 301 51.79 13.94 -32.28
N ASN A 302 50.47 14.12 -32.29
CA ASN A 302 49.77 14.87 -33.33
C ASN A 302 50.21 16.36 -33.33
N ASN A 303 50.34 16.97 -32.15
CA ASN A 303 50.85 18.34 -32.02
C ASN A 303 52.29 18.48 -32.53
N LYS A 304 53.18 17.53 -32.20
CA LYS A 304 54.56 17.49 -32.72
C LYS A 304 54.60 17.35 -34.24
N THR A 305 53.73 16.50 -34.79
CA THR A 305 53.61 16.27 -36.24
C THR A 305 53.11 17.54 -36.94
N MET A 306 52.06 18.18 -36.41
CA MET A 306 51.53 19.45 -36.92
C MET A 306 52.58 20.57 -36.88
N HIS A 307 53.36 20.67 -35.80
CA HIS A 307 54.45 21.62 -35.70
C HIS A 307 55.54 21.36 -36.76
N SER A 308 55.91 20.10 -36.95
CA SER A 308 56.88 19.69 -37.98
C SER A 308 56.38 19.98 -39.39
N LEU A 309 55.11 19.70 -39.69
CA LEU A 309 54.47 20.04 -40.97
C LEU A 309 54.47 21.54 -41.22
N ASN A 310 54.13 22.35 -40.21
CA ASN A 310 54.19 23.81 -40.30
C ASN A 310 55.61 24.30 -40.59
N ASN A 311 56.62 23.76 -39.91
CA ASN A 311 58.02 24.10 -40.16
C ASN A 311 58.46 23.74 -41.58
N ILE A 312 58.07 22.57 -42.09
CA ILE A 312 58.33 22.16 -43.49
C ILE A 312 57.64 23.12 -44.47
N ALA A 313 56.35 23.42 -44.26
CA ALA A 313 55.57 24.30 -45.12
C ALA A 313 56.16 25.72 -45.22
N HIS A 314 56.82 26.19 -44.15
CA HIS A 314 57.45 27.51 -44.11
C HIS A 314 58.93 27.52 -44.55
N SER A 315 59.53 26.34 -44.76
CA SER A 315 60.94 26.19 -45.18
C SER A 315 61.20 26.73 -46.59
N ARG A 316 62.43 27.22 -46.83
CA ARG A 316 62.86 27.70 -48.15
C ARG A 316 62.77 26.60 -49.21
N THR A 317 63.18 25.37 -48.87
CA THR A 317 63.16 24.22 -49.78
C THR A 317 61.75 23.87 -50.25
N TRP A 318 60.76 23.87 -49.33
CA TRP A 318 59.36 23.64 -49.70
C TRP A 318 58.80 24.75 -50.58
N LYS A 319 59.02 26.02 -50.20
CA LYS A 319 58.57 27.19 -50.99
C LYS A 319 59.12 27.20 -52.43
N ILE A 320 60.34 26.70 -52.64
CA ILE A 320 60.97 26.60 -53.96
C ILE A 320 60.44 25.39 -54.76
N THR A 321 60.27 24.24 -54.12
CA THR A 321 59.89 22.97 -54.80
C THR A 321 58.39 22.78 -54.98
N TYR A 322 57.56 23.47 -54.18
CA TYR A 322 56.09 23.34 -54.20
C TYR A 322 55.46 23.72 -55.55
N PRO A 323 55.78 24.88 -56.18
CA PRO A 323 55.23 25.23 -57.49
C PRO A 323 55.58 24.19 -58.57
N VAL A 324 56.82 23.69 -58.55
CA VAL A 324 57.32 22.69 -59.51
C VAL A 324 56.56 21.36 -59.38
N ARG A 325 56.32 20.91 -58.15
CA ARG A 325 55.55 19.67 -57.87
C ARG A 325 54.06 19.84 -58.19
N TYR A 326 53.48 21.00 -57.91
CA TYR A 326 52.07 21.30 -58.20
C TYR A 326 51.81 21.24 -59.71
N VAL A 327 52.66 21.88 -60.51
CA VAL A 327 52.60 21.84 -61.97
C VAL A 327 52.76 20.41 -62.49
N GLY A 328 53.75 19.66 -62.01
CA GLY A 328 53.95 18.26 -62.39
C GLY A 328 52.78 17.32 -62.05
N SER A 329 52.09 17.55 -60.92
CA SER A 329 50.90 16.78 -60.53
C SER A 329 49.66 17.11 -61.37
N THR A 330 49.52 18.37 -61.77
CA THR A 330 48.40 18.87 -62.59
C THR A 330 48.52 18.32 -64.00
N ILE A 331 49.74 18.34 -64.56
CA ILE A 331 50.04 17.71 -65.86
C ILE A 331 49.74 16.20 -65.83
N LYS A 332 50.15 15.48 -64.77
CA LYS A 332 49.83 14.04 -64.62
C LYS A 332 48.34 13.74 -64.50
N LYS A 333 47.53 14.63 -63.92
CA LYS A 333 46.07 14.50 -63.84
C LYS A 333 45.35 14.85 -65.14
N ILE A 334 45.96 15.64 -66.02
CA ILE A 334 45.43 15.98 -67.35
C ILE A 334 45.75 14.87 -68.37
N ILE A 335 46.77 14.04 -68.10
CA ILE A 335 47.24 12.94 -68.96
C ILE A 335 46.59 11.57 -68.57
N LYS A 336 45.74 11.54 -67.55
CA LYS A 336 44.96 10.38 -67.10
C LYS A 336 43.48 10.69 -67.27
#